data_AF-A0A7Y2CB70-F1
#
_entry.id   AF-A0A7Y2CB70-F1
#
_cell.length_a   1.000
_cell.length_b   1.000
_cell.length_c   1.000
_cell.angle_alpha   90.00
_cell.angle_beta   90.00
_cell.angle_gamma   90.00
#
_symmetry.space_group_name_H-M   'P 1'
#
loop_
_entity.id
_entity.type
_entity.pdbx_description
1 polymer ?
#
loop_
_entity_poly.entity_id
_entity_poly.type
_entity_poly.pdbx_seq_one_letter_code
_entity_poly.pdbx_strand_id
1 'polypeptide(L)'
;MSSDQSDSNKNERSFEDLKRRREEARMGGGEARLQRQHDRGKLSARERIEILLDDGSFQELGMFVRHQATEFGLDKNRPYG
;
A
#
# COMPACT_ATOMS: atom_id res chain seq x y z
N MET A 1 20.54 31.08 12.74
CA MET A 1 19.70 30.93 11.53
C MET A 1 20.21 29.80 10.62
N SER A 2 20.52 28.61 11.14
CA SER A 2 21.04 27.47 10.34
C SER A 2 20.33 26.14 10.65
N SER A 3 19.25 26.16 11.44
CA SER A 3 18.48 24.99 11.85
C SER A 3 17.29 24.67 10.94
N ASP A 4 16.93 25.58 10.02
CA ASP A 4 15.72 25.46 9.19
C ASP A 4 15.89 24.53 7.97
N GLN A 5 17.12 24.42 7.43
CA GLN A 5 17.39 23.61 6.24
C GLN A 5 17.43 22.10 6.54
N SER A 6 17.74 21.68 7.77
CA SER A 6 17.80 20.26 8.13
C SER A 6 16.41 19.62 8.25
N ASP A 7 15.43 20.39 8.74
CA ASP A 7 14.07 19.88 8.97
C ASP A 7 13.27 19.77 7.67
N SER A 8 13.45 20.69 6.71
CA SER A 8 12.83 20.59 5.38
C SER A 8 13.26 19.31 4.64
N ASN A 9 14.56 19.01 4.67
CA ASN A 9 15.15 17.86 3.98
C ASN A 9 14.75 16.52 4.64
N LYS A 10 14.44 16.52 5.94
CA LYS A 10 13.88 15.35 6.65
C LYS A 10 12.41 15.14 6.29
N ASN A 11 11.63 16.21 6.16
CA ASN A 11 10.23 16.15 5.79
C ASN A 11 10.05 15.62 4.37
N GLU A 12 10.84 16.11 3.42
CA GLU A 12 10.84 15.65 2.02
C GLU A 12 11.06 14.13 1.93
N ARG A 13 12.10 13.62 2.61
CA ARG A 13 12.38 12.18 2.68
C ARG A 13 11.24 11.37 3.31
N SER A 14 10.61 11.91 4.35
CA SER A 14 9.45 11.27 4.99
C SER A 14 8.25 11.19 4.04
N PHE A 15 7.99 12.25 3.26
CA PHE A 15 6.92 12.27 2.27
C PHE A 15 7.16 11.29 1.13
N GLU A 16 8.40 11.17 0.65
CA GLU A 16 8.77 10.19 -0.37
C GLU A 16 8.59 8.75 0.14
N ASP A 17 9.05 8.46 1.35
CA ASP A 17 8.85 7.14 1.96
C ASP A 17 7.37 6.80 2.14
N LEU A 18 6.55 7.78 2.55
CA LEU A 18 5.11 7.60 2.66
C LEU A 18 4.45 7.31 1.31
N LYS A 19 4.84 8.03 0.24
CA LYS A 19 4.33 7.78 -1.12
C LYS A 19 4.69 6.36 -1.59
N ARG A 20 5.95 5.96 -1.42
CA ARG A 20 6.42 4.61 -1.77
C ARG A 20 5.62 3.53 -1.04
N ARG A 21 5.40 3.66 0.26
CA ARG A 21 4.63 2.68 1.04
C ARG A 21 3.16 2.60 0.58
N ARG A 22 2.55 3.73 0.19
CA ARG A 22 1.18 3.74 -0.37
C ARG A 22 1.11 2.99 -1.70
N GLU A 23 2.08 3.19 -2.58
CA GLU A 23 2.17 2.46 -3.84
C GLU A 23 2.32 0.95 -3.61
N GLU A 24 3.23 0.55 -2.72
CA GLU A 24 3.41 -0.86 -2.34
C GLU A 24 2.13 -1.49 -1.77
N ALA A 25 1.39 -0.77 -0.93
CA ALA A 25 0.14 -1.24 -0.36
C ALA A 25 -0.99 -1.38 -1.40
N ARG A 26 -1.04 -0.45 -2.36
CA ARG A 26 -2.01 -0.51 -3.47
C ARG A 26 -1.81 -1.75 -4.33
N MET A 27 -0.56 -2.19 -4.50
CA MET A 27 -0.24 -3.41 -5.25
C MET A 27 -0.71 -4.72 -4.57
N GLY A 28 -1.10 -4.71 -3.29
CA GLY A 28 -1.81 -5.83 -2.65
C GLY A 28 -1.11 -7.20 -2.76
N GLY A 29 0.22 -7.23 -2.71
CA GLY A 29 1.03 -8.45 -2.89
C GLY A 29 1.62 -8.62 -4.29
N GLY A 30 1.61 -7.55 -5.10
CA GLY A 30 2.42 -7.39 -6.31
C GLY A 30 1.67 -7.65 -7.62
N GLU A 31 2.25 -7.17 -8.72
CA GLU A 31 1.70 -7.24 -10.09
C GLU A 31 1.26 -8.67 -10.47
N ALA A 32 2.10 -9.66 -10.15
CA ALA A 32 1.80 -11.06 -10.46
C ALA A 32 0.55 -11.60 -9.75
N ARG A 33 0.14 -11.05 -8.61
CA ARG A 33 -1.12 -11.43 -7.95
C ARG A 33 -2.31 -10.72 -8.56
N LEU A 34 -2.15 -9.45 -8.93
CA LEU A 34 -3.17 -8.66 -9.61
C LEU A 34 -3.51 -9.25 -10.98
N GLN A 35 -2.50 -9.47 -11.81
CA GLN A 35 -2.66 -10.09 -13.14
C GLN A 35 -3.35 -11.45 -13.05
N ARG A 36 -2.98 -12.29 -12.07
CA ARG A 36 -3.64 -13.59 -11.84
C ARG A 36 -5.13 -13.49 -11.51
N GLN A 37 -5.63 -12.37 -10.97
CA GLN A 37 -7.07 -12.15 -10.78
C GLN A 37 -7.71 -11.76 -12.11
N HIS A 38 -7.11 -10.81 -12.82
CA HIS A 38 -7.59 -10.33 -14.11
C HIS A 38 -7.64 -11.44 -15.17
N ASP A 39 -6.62 -12.29 -15.22
CA ASP A 39 -6.56 -13.47 -16.11
C ASP A 39 -7.74 -14.44 -15.87
N ARG A 40 -8.31 -14.44 -14.66
CA ARG A 40 -9.49 -15.25 -14.31
C ARG A 40 -10.81 -14.48 -14.52
N GLY A 41 -10.78 -13.32 -15.15
CA GLY A 41 -11.92 -12.43 -15.32
C GLY A 41 -12.42 -11.82 -14.00
N LYS A 42 -11.58 -11.77 -12.97
CA LYS A 42 -11.94 -11.22 -11.66
C LYS A 42 -11.31 -9.86 -11.46
N LEU A 43 -12.10 -8.95 -10.91
CA LEU A 43 -11.60 -7.69 -10.37
C LEU A 43 -10.81 -7.92 -9.07
N SER A 44 -9.85 -7.04 -8.82
CA SER A 44 -9.16 -6.90 -7.54
C SER A 44 -10.12 -6.44 -6.43
N ALA A 45 -9.70 -6.54 -5.17
CA ALA A 45 -10.53 -6.09 -4.05
C ALA A 45 -10.82 -4.58 -4.12
N ARG A 46 -9.84 -3.77 -4.51
CA ARG A 46 -10.00 -2.30 -4.63
C ARG A 46 -10.88 -1.91 -5.81
N GLU A 47 -10.70 -2.56 -6.97
CA GLU A 47 -11.56 -2.34 -8.14
C GLU A 47 -13.03 -2.63 -7.84
N ARG A 48 -13.32 -3.63 -7.00
CA ARG A 48 -14.71 -3.91 -6.57
C ARG A 48 -15.28 -2.81 -5.68
N ILE A 49 -14.46 -2.22 -4.81
CA ILE A 49 -14.86 -1.12 -3.93
C ILE A 49 -15.19 0.12 -4.77
N GLU A 50 -14.34 0.42 -5.76
CA GLU A 50 -14.52 1.56 -6.68
C GLU A 50 -15.82 1.45 -7.50
N ILE A 51 -16.25 0.24 -7.89
CA ILE A 51 -17.53 0.05 -8.59
C ILE A 51 -18.73 0.18 -7.64
N LEU A 52 -18.57 -0.20 -6.38
CA LEU A 52 -19.67 -0.29 -5.43
C LEU A 52 -20.01 1.07 -4.78
N LEU A 53 -19.00 1.92 -4.57
CA LEU A 53 -19.13 3.17 -3.82
C LEU A 53 -19.08 4.37 -4.76
N ASP A 54 -19.65 5.49 -4.31
CA ASP A 54 -19.55 6.75 -5.03
C ASP A 54 -18.09 7.21 -5.12
N ASP A 55 -17.73 7.81 -6.26
CA ASP A 55 -16.38 8.29 -6.52
C ASP A 55 -15.88 9.23 -5.42
N GLY A 56 -14.69 8.91 -4.88
CA GLY A 56 -14.04 9.70 -3.84
C GLY A 56 -14.64 9.55 -2.43
N SER A 57 -15.70 8.74 -2.24
CA SER A 57 -16.30 8.52 -0.92
C SER A 57 -15.51 7.54 -0.05
N PHE A 58 -14.73 6.64 -0.65
CA PHE A 58 -14.01 5.59 0.06
C PHE A 58 -12.84 6.14 0.89
N GLN A 59 -12.81 5.80 2.17
CA GLN A 59 -11.68 6.06 3.07
C GLN A 59 -11.11 4.73 3.58
N GLU A 60 -9.89 4.40 3.14
CA GLU A 60 -9.25 3.13 3.48
C GLU A 60 -8.68 3.15 4.90
N LEU A 61 -9.07 2.16 5.71
CA LEU A 61 -8.51 1.91 7.03
C LEU A 61 -7.49 0.78 6.97
N GLY A 62 -6.42 0.88 7.76
CA GLY A 62 -5.45 -0.21 7.90
C GLY A 62 -4.57 -0.49 6.67
N MET A 63 -4.43 0.46 5.73
CA MET A 63 -3.61 0.30 4.51
C MET A 63 -2.19 -0.25 4.78
N PHE A 64 -1.58 0.09 5.92
CA PHE A 64 -0.21 -0.33 6.27
C PHE A 64 -0.15 -1.52 7.24
N VAL A 65 -1.28 -2.16 7.52
CA VAL A 65 -1.32 -3.36 8.37
C VAL A 65 -0.55 -4.48 7.67
N ARG A 66 0.15 -5.27 8.49
CA ARG A 66 0.88 -6.46 8.08
C ARG A 66 0.68 -7.52 9.14
N HIS A 67 0.62 -8.79 8.75
CA HIS A 67 0.67 -9.88 9.72
C HIS A 67 1.98 -9.85 10.52
N GLN A 68 1.93 -10.40 11.72
CA GLN A 68 3.09 -10.52 12.63
C GLN A 68 3.62 -11.96 12.76
N ALA A 69 2.95 -12.93 12.14
CA ALA A 69 3.39 -14.32 12.10
C ALA A 69 4.80 -14.45 11.52
N THR A 70 5.60 -15.32 12.13
CA THR A 70 7.00 -15.60 11.77
C THR A 70 7.23 -17.06 11.41
N GLU A 71 6.26 -17.91 11.69
CA GLU A 71 6.27 -19.34 11.43
C GLU A 71 6.32 -19.63 9.93
N PHE A 72 6.91 -20.76 9.54
CA PHE A 72 6.98 -21.24 8.16
C PHE A 72 7.62 -20.24 7.15
N GLY A 73 8.45 -19.30 7.62
CA GLY A 73 9.11 -18.32 6.76
C GLY A 73 8.19 -17.18 6.29
N LEU A 74 7.04 -17.00 6.94
CA LEU A 74 6.10 -15.92 6.64
C LEU A 74 6.70 -14.52 6.92
N ASP A 75 7.69 -14.43 7.81
CA ASP A 75 8.44 -13.20 8.10
C ASP A 75 9.10 -12.59 6.85
N LYS A 76 9.48 -13.44 5.87
CA LYS A 76 10.13 -13.03 4.62
C LYS A 76 9.19 -12.36 3.63
N ASN A 77 7.88 -12.54 3.76
CA ASN A 77 6.89 -12.03 2.82
C ASN A 77 5.71 -11.40 3.54
N ARG A 78 5.89 -10.13 3.93
CA ARG A 78 4.91 -9.33 4.68
C ARG A 78 4.41 -8.17 3.84
N PRO A 79 3.60 -8.42 2.79
CA PRO A 79 3.02 -7.33 2.00
C PRO A 79 2.11 -6.48 2.88
N TYR A 80 1.95 -5.22 2.50
CA TYR A 80 0.92 -4.36 3.08
C TYR A 80 -0.47 -4.81 2.60
N GLY A 81 -1.47 -4.68 3.48
CA GLY A 81 -2.85 -5.10 3.22
C GLY A 81 -3.16 -6.46 3.82
#